data_AF-A0A3A9C227-F1
#
_entry.id   AF-A0A3A9C227-F1
#
_cell.length_a   1.000
_cell.length_b   1.000
_cell.length_c   1.000
_cell.angle_alpha   90.00
_cell.angle_beta   90.00
_cell.angle_gamma   90.00
#
_symmetry.space_group_name_H-M   'P 1'
#
loop_
_entity.id
_entity.type
_entity.pdbx_description
1 polymer ?
#
loop_
_entity_poly.entity_id
_entity_poly.type
_entity_poly.pdbx_seq_one_letter_code
_entity_poly.pdbx_strand_id
1 'polypeptide(L)'
;MLKGIPKILSPELLKVLAEMGHSDRLVIADGNFPAESMGKNAIVVRCDGHGVPELLDAILQVFPLDTYVEQPVNLMEVMPGDPVETPIWDTYKEIVKKHDERGEKAVGNIERFAFYEEAKTAYAIIATGESAVYANVMLQKGVVVTE
;
A
#
# COMPACT_ATOMS: atom_id res chain seq x y z
N MET A 1 14.91 -4.71 -16.42
CA MET A 1 15.19 -3.28 -16.13
C MET A 1 14.66 -2.42 -17.26
N LEU A 2 13.71 -1.53 -16.97
CA LEU A 2 13.11 -0.61 -17.94
C LEU A 2 13.52 0.85 -17.63
N LYS A 3 13.48 1.73 -18.63
CA LYS A 3 13.72 3.17 -18.42
C LYS A 3 12.48 3.79 -17.76
N GLY A 4 12.66 4.60 -16.72
CA GLY A 4 11.56 5.29 -16.03
C GLY A 4 10.73 4.42 -15.09
N ILE A 5 11.08 3.14 -14.91
CA ILE A 5 10.37 2.24 -14.01
C ILE A 5 11.30 1.86 -12.84
N PRO A 6 10.85 1.98 -11.58
CA PRO A 6 11.65 1.58 -10.43
C PRO A 6 12.12 0.12 -10.52
N LYS A 7 13.40 -0.06 -10.18
CA LYS A 7 14.12 -1.32 -10.38
C LYS A 7 13.60 -2.49 -9.54
N ILE A 8 12.96 -2.16 -8.42
CA ILE A 8 12.45 -3.12 -7.44
C ILE A 8 11.05 -3.65 -7.79
N LEU A 9 10.37 -3.04 -8.77
CA LEU A 9 9.08 -3.54 -9.24
C LEU A 9 9.33 -4.75 -10.14
N SER A 10 8.99 -5.94 -9.63
CA SER A 10 9.09 -7.19 -10.38
C SER A 10 8.17 -7.16 -11.61
N PRO A 11 8.44 -7.98 -12.65
CA PRO A 11 7.55 -8.06 -13.81
C PRO A 11 6.09 -8.39 -13.45
N GLU A 12 5.89 -9.25 -12.46
CA GLU A 12 4.57 -9.62 -11.96
C GLU A 12 3.89 -8.43 -11.25
N LEU A 13 4.60 -7.71 -10.40
CA LEU A 13 4.06 -6.52 -9.73
C LEU A 13 3.68 -5.44 -10.74
N LEU A 14 4.50 -5.20 -11.77
CA LEU A 14 4.17 -4.27 -12.84
C LEU A 14 2.89 -4.67 -13.59
N LYS A 15 2.72 -5.95 -13.88
CA LYS A 15 1.48 -6.47 -14.49
C LYS A 15 0.27 -6.21 -13.58
N VAL A 16 0.38 -6.54 -12.29
CA VAL A 16 -0.68 -6.28 -11.29
C VAL A 16 -1.08 -4.81 -11.28
N LEU A 17 -0.10 -3.90 -11.14
CA LEU A 17 -0.36 -2.46 -11.11
C LEU A 17 -1.02 -1.97 -12.42
N ALA A 18 -0.66 -2.54 -13.57
CA ALA A 18 -1.23 -2.19 -14.86
C ALA A 18 -2.66 -2.74 -15.08
N GLU A 19 -2.97 -3.92 -14.56
CA GLU A 19 -4.29 -4.56 -14.69
C GLU A 19 -5.35 -3.95 -13.76
N MET A 20 -4.94 -3.39 -12.62
CA MET A 20 -5.85 -2.71 -11.70
C MET A 20 -6.61 -1.57 -12.37
N GLY A 21 -7.92 -1.51 -12.17
CA GLY A 21 -8.78 -0.39 -12.57
C GLY A 21 -8.91 0.67 -11.48
N HIS A 22 -9.69 1.72 -11.75
CA HIS A 22 -10.04 2.70 -10.74
C HIS A 22 -10.83 2.04 -9.59
N SER A 23 -10.54 2.44 -8.35
CA SER A 23 -11.06 1.90 -7.08
C SER A 23 -10.53 0.53 -6.67
N ASP A 24 -9.72 -0.14 -7.50
CA ASP A 24 -9.04 -1.35 -7.04
C ASP A 24 -8.07 -1.02 -5.91
N ARG A 25 -8.00 -1.92 -4.93
CA ARG A 25 -7.15 -1.78 -3.74
C ARG A 25 -5.98 -2.74 -3.78
N LEU A 26 -4.85 -2.26 -3.28
CA LEU A 26 -3.60 -3.00 -3.11
C LEU A 26 -3.17 -2.87 -1.66
N VAL A 27 -2.72 -3.96 -1.04
CA VAL A 27 -2.10 -3.92 0.28
C VAL A 27 -0.60 -4.14 0.15
N ILE A 28 0.21 -3.25 0.74
CA ILE A 28 1.62 -3.50 1.04
C ILE A 28 1.67 -3.99 2.49
N ALA A 29 1.89 -5.29 2.65
CA ALA A 29 1.79 -6.00 3.92
C ALA A 29 3.15 -6.06 4.61
N ASP A 30 3.17 -5.76 5.91
CA ASP A 30 4.35 -5.95 6.75
C ASP A 30 4.65 -7.44 6.97
N GLY A 31 5.82 -7.76 7.53
CA GLY A 31 6.29 -9.13 7.71
C GLY A 31 5.47 -9.96 8.69
N ASN A 32 4.61 -9.35 9.49
CA ASN A 32 3.72 -10.02 10.44
C ASN A 32 2.30 -10.19 9.90
N PHE A 33 1.94 -9.49 8.82
CA PHE A 33 0.63 -9.57 8.22
C PHE A 33 0.41 -10.95 7.58
N PRO A 34 -0.75 -11.58 7.80
CA PRO A 34 -1.03 -12.91 7.27
C PRO A 34 -1.41 -12.87 5.77
N ALA A 35 -0.45 -12.44 4.93
CA ALA A 35 -0.66 -12.13 3.51
C ALA A 35 -1.27 -13.28 2.71
N GLU A 36 -0.79 -14.52 2.91
CA GLU A 36 -1.28 -15.69 2.17
C GLU A 36 -2.74 -16.06 2.53
N SER A 37 -3.14 -15.91 3.79
CA SER A 37 -4.51 -16.29 4.21
C SER A 37 -5.52 -15.17 3.93
N MET A 38 -5.11 -13.91 4.07
CA MET A 38 -5.93 -12.76 3.67
C MET A 38 -6.04 -12.67 2.15
N GLY A 39 -4.94 -12.96 1.45
CA GLY A 39 -4.82 -12.91 0.00
C GLY A 39 -5.26 -14.18 -0.73
N LYS A 40 -5.94 -15.13 -0.06
CA LYS A 40 -6.36 -16.41 -0.66
C LYS A 40 -7.16 -16.28 -1.96
N ASN A 41 -7.83 -15.15 -2.16
CA ASN A 41 -8.64 -14.81 -3.33
C ASN A 41 -8.07 -13.60 -4.10
N ALA A 42 -6.87 -13.16 -3.77
CA ALA A 42 -6.17 -12.03 -4.38
C ALA A 42 -4.88 -12.53 -5.05
N ILE A 43 -4.19 -11.64 -5.76
CA ILE A 43 -2.83 -11.91 -6.23
C ILE A 43 -1.86 -11.61 -5.09
N VAL A 44 -1.14 -12.61 -4.59
CA VAL A 44 -0.10 -12.42 -3.57
C VAL A 44 1.25 -12.34 -4.26
N VAL A 45 1.92 -11.19 -4.14
CA VAL A 45 3.26 -10.97 -4.70
C VAL A 45 4.29 -10.93 -3.57
N ARG A 46 5.31 -11.80 -3.65
CA ARG A 46 6.38 -11.88 -2.66
C ARG A 46 7.46 -10.81 -2.93
N CYS A 47 7.72 -9.97 -1.93
CA CYS A 47 8.76 -8.96 -1.92
C CYS A 47 9.53 -9.00 -0.58
N ASP A 48 9.80 -10.19 -0.06
CA ASP A 48 10.42 -10.46 1.24
C ASP A 48 11.73 -9.70 1.51
N GLY A 49 12.49 -9.38 0.47
CA GLY A 49 13.76 -8.65 0.58
C GLY A 49 13.62 -7.14 0.70
N HIS A 50 12.38 -6.62 0.72
CA HIS A 50 12.09 -5.19 0.65
C HIS A 50 11.31 -4.70 1.87
N GLY A 51 11.53 -3.43 2.22
CA GLY A 51 10.70 -2.71 3.19
C GLY A 51 9.47 -2.08 2.55
N VAL A 52 8.46 -1.75 3.36
CA VAL A 52 7.26 -1.04 2.86
C VAL A 52 7.61 0.36 2.31
N PRO A 53 8.48 1.18 2.95
CA PRO A 53 8.75 2.54 2.46
C PRO A 53 9.29 2.60 1.02
N GLU A 54 10.26 1.75 0.67
CA GLU A 54 10.83 1.77 -0.69
C GLU A 54 9.84 1.26 -1.74
N LEU A 55 9.01 0.27 -1.39
CA LEU A 55 7.97 -0.23 -2.27
C LEU A 55 6.86 0.80 -2.46
N LEU A 56 6.43 1.47 -1.38
CA LEU A 56 5.44 2.54 -1.46
C LEU A 56 5.91 3.65 -2.40
N ASP A 57 7.13 4.14 -2.23
CA ASP A 57 7.70 5.19 -3.09
C ASP A 57 7.86 4.74 -4.54
N ALA A 58 8.23 3.47 -4.77
CA ALA A 58 8.31 2.90 -6.11
C ALA A 58 6.94 2.73 -6.79
N ILE A 59 5.93 2.27 -6.04
CA ILE A 59 4.58 2.04 -6.55
C ILE A 59 3.95 3.39 -6.93
N LEU A 60 4.06 4.40 -6.08
CA LEU A 60 3.44 5.72 -6.32
C LEU A 60 4.00 6.45 -7.55
N GLN A 61 5.21 6.11 -8.03
CA GLN A 61 5.73 6.64 -9.30
C GLN A 61 4.92 6.21 -10.53
N VAL A 62 4.15 5.12 -10.44
CA VAL A 62 3.39 4.54 -11.56
C VAL A 62 1.92 4.25 -11.21
N PHE A 63 1.50 4.59 -10.00
CA PHE A 63 0.17 4.27 -9.46
C PHE A 63 -0.51 5.56 -9.01
N PRO A 64 -1.53 6.06 -9.75
CA PRO A 64 -2.27 7.23 -9.32
C PRO A 64 -3.12 6.88 -8.09
N LEU A 65 -3.08 7.74 -7.07
CA LEU A 65 -3.98 7.63 -5.91
C LEU A 65 -5.36 8.17 -6.25
N ASP A 66 -6.38 7.58 -5.63
CA ASP A 66 -7.76 7.96 -5.88
C ASP A 66 -8.10 9.36 -5.34
N THR A 67 -8.56 10.23 -6.24
CA THR A 67 -8.96 11.61 -5.95
C THR A 67 -10.45 11.75 -5.67
N TYR A 68 -11.24 10.69 -5.86
CA TYR A 68 -12.67 10.66 -5.54
C TYR A 68 -12.96 10.30 -4.07
N VAL A 69 -11.92 9.94 -3.32
CA VAL A 69 -11.97 9.70 -1.88
C VAL A 69 -10.99 10.62 -1.17
N GLU A 70 -11.29 11.00 0.08
CA GLU A 70 -10.43 11.90 0.85
C GLU A 70 -9.08 11.23 1.19
N GLN A 71 -9.13 9.96 1.62
CA GLN A 71 -8.00 9.19 2.13
C GLN A 71 -7.80 7.89 1.32
N PRO A 72 -7.14 7.94 0.15
CA PRO A 72 -6.86 6.75 -0.67
C PRO A 72 -5.73 5.88 -0.11
N VAL A 73 -4.97 6.38 0.88
CA VAL A 73 -3.91 5.64 1.58
C VAL A 73 -4.39 5.36 2.99
N ASN A 74 -4.50 4.10 3.38
CA ASN A 74 -5.03 3.73 4.69
C ASN A 74 -4.06 2.86 5.48
N LEU A 75 -3.85 3.21 6.74
CA LEU A 75 -3.02 2.49 7.70
C LEU A 75 -3.91 1.74 8.68
N MET A 76 -3.40 0.64 9.25
CA MET A 76 -4.10 -0.09 10.30
C MET A 76 -3.96 0.67 11.64
N GLU A 77 -5.07 0.96 12.32
CA GLU A 77 -5.03 1.62 13.64
C GLU A 77 -4.29 0.79 14.69
N VAL A 78 -3.58 1.50 15.57
CA VAL A 78 -3.02 0.92 16.79
C VAL A 78 -4.17 0.53 17.71
N MET A 79 -4.14 -0.68 18.25
CA MET A 79 -5.18 -1.15 19.17
C MET A 79 -5.27 -0.26 20.42
N PRO A 80 -6.48 0.05 20.92
CA PRO A 80 -6.62 0.80 22.17
C PRO A 80 -5.83 0.16 23.32
N GLY A 81 -4.92 0.93 23.91
CA GLY A 81 -4.07 0.49 25.03
C GLY A 81 -2.74 -0.17 24.64
N ASP A 82 -2.45 -0.33 23.35
CA ASP A 82 -1.13 -0.75 22.88
C ASP A 82 -0.15 0.44 22.93
N PRO A 83 0.97 0.35 23.68
CA PRO A 83 1.91 1.45 23.86
C PRO A 83 2.91 1.60 22.70
N VAL A 84 2.79 0.80 21.63
CA VAL A 84 3.75 0.83 20.52
C VAL A 84 3.74 2.17 19.79
N GLU A 85 4.93 2.64 19.42
CA GLU A 85 5.09 3.81 18.56
C GLU A 85 5.14 3.39 17.09
N THR A 86 4.64 4.25 16.20
CA THR A 86 4.55 3.99 14.76
C THR A 86 5.34 5.02 13.93
N PRO A 87 6.66 5.20 14.15
CA PRO A 87 7.46 6.20 13.43
C PRO A 87 7.50 5.98 11.91
N ILE A 88 7.20 4.75 11.46
CA ILE A 88 7.11 4.44 10.03
C ILE A 88 5.94 5.17 9.34
N TRP A 89 4.90 5.56 10.08
CA TRP A 89 3.76 6.30 9.52
C TRP A 89 4.17 7.69 9.03
N ASP A 90 5.09 8.36 9.73
CA ASP A 90 5.61 9.66 9.30
C ASP A 90 6.47 9.51 8.04
N THR A 91 7.17 8.39 7.90
CA THR A 91 7.87 8.05 6.65
C THR A 91 6.89 7.89 5.49
N TYR A 92 5.75 7.22 5.71
CA TYR A 92 4.72 7.06 4.66
C TYR A 92 4.11 8.40 4.27
N LYS A 93 3.78 9.25 5.23
CA LYS A 93 3.28 10.61 5.00
C LYS A 93 4.22 11.43 4.12
N GLU A 94 5.52 11.41 4.41
CA GLU A 94 6.54 12.11 3.63
C GLU A 94 6.71 11.50 2.22
N ILE A 95 6.52 10.20 2.05
CA ILE A 95 6.50 9.57 0.73
C ILE A 95 5.26 10.01 -0.05
N VAL A 96 4.07 9.90 0.53
CA VAL A 96 2.79 10.27 -0.12
C VAL A 96 2.81 11.73 -0.57
N LYS A 97 3.35 12.64 0.25
CA LYS A 97 3.50 14.06 -0.08
C LYS A 97 4.32 14.35 -1.33
N LYS A 98 5.21 13.45 -1.76
CA LYS A 98 5.97 13.60 -3.01
C LYS A 98 5.13 13.32 -4.25
N HIS A 99 4.06 12.54 -4.10
CA HIS A 99 3.27 11.99 -5.21
C HIS A 99 1.80 12.45 -5.20
N ASP A 100 1.32 13.02 -4.10
CA ASP A 100 -0.03 13.54 -3.94
C ASP A 100 -0.01 14.87 -3.17
N GLU A 101 -0.60 15.92 -3.76
CA GLU A 101 -0.62 17.28 -3.19
C GLU A 101 -1.37 17.36 -1.85
N ARG A 102 -2.27 16.42 -1.56
CA ARG A 102 -2.96 16.32 -0.27
C ARG A 102 -1.99 15.93 0.85
N GLY A 103 -0.87 15.27 0.52
CA GLY A 103 0.13 14.81 1.46
C GLY A 103 -0.48 13.99 2.59
N GLU A 104 -0.22 14.39 3.83
CA GLU A 104 -0.73 13.73 5.04
C GLU A 104 -2.26 13.60 5.05
N LYS A 105 -2.99 14.53 4.41
CA LYS A 105 -4.46 14.50 4.39
C LYS A 105 -5.01 13.35 3.53
N ALA A 106 -4.22 12.80 2.62
CA ALA A 106 -4.56 11.59 1.87
C ALA A 106 -4.34 10.30 2.66
N VAL A 107 -3.74 10.38 3.86
CA VAL A 107 -3.49 9.23 4.72
C VAL A 107 -4.58 9.15 5.79
N GLY A 108 -5.28 8.03 5.81
CA GLY A 108 -6.30 7.67 6.79
C GLY A 108 -5.89 6.46 7.62
N ASN A 109 -6.78 6.12 8.55
CA ASN A 109 -6.64 4.99 9.44
C ASN A 109 -7.92 4.15 9.41
N ILE A 110 -7.78 2.83 9.42
CA ILE A 110 -8.87 1.88 9.50
C ILE A 110 -8.65 1.00 10.73
N GLU A 111 -9.72 0.81 11.51
CA GLU A 111 -9.73 -0.12 12.64
C GLU A 111 -9.21 -1.50 12.21
N ARG A 112 -8.45 -2.16 13.07
CA ARG A 112 -7.72 -3.40 12.76
C ARG A 112 -8.55 -4.48 12.08
N PHE A 113 -9.74 -4.80 12.59
CA PHE A 113 -10.59 -5.84 11.99
C PHE A 113 -11.21 -5.37 10.68
N ALA A 114 -11.65 -4.11 10.61
CA ALA A 114 -12.11 -3.52 9.35
C ALA A 114 -11.01 -3.57 8.27
N PHE A 115 -9.76 -3.29 8.62
CA PHE A 115 -8.62 -3.40 7.70
C PHE A 115 -8.47 -4.82 7.15
N TYR A 116 -8.63 -5.86 7.98
CA TYR A 116 -8.58 -7.24 7.51
C TYR A 116 -9.75 -7.58 6.58
N GLU A 117 -10.97 -7.11 6.86
CA GLU A 117 -12.11 -7.33 5.97
C GLU A 117 -11.89 -6.65 4.61
N GLU A 118 -11.35 -5.44 4.59
CA GLU A 118 -11.01 -4.76 3.36
C GLU A 118 -9.87 -5.44 2.60
N ALA A 119 -8.81 -5.88 3.29
CA ALA A 119 -7.67 -6.56 2.68
C ALA A 119 -8.05 -7.86 1.97
N LYS A 120 -9.05 -8.60 2.48
CA LYS A 120 -9.58 -9.82 1.81
C LYS A 120 -10.21 -9.55 0.44
N THR A 121 -10.60 -8.30 0.20
CA THR A 121 -11.24 -7.85 -1.04
C THR A 121 -10.30 -7.03 -1.93
N ALA A 122 -9.03 -6.88 -1.52
CA ALA A 122 -8.01 -6.23 -2.34
C ALA A 122 -7.72 -7.06 -3.60
N TYR A 123 -7.37 -6.38 -4.69
CA TYR A 123 -6.95 -7.01 -5.93
C TYR A 123 -5.64 -7.79 -5.75
N ALA A 124 -4.72 -7.22 -4.97
CA ALA A 124 -3.44 -7.82 -4.66
C ALA A 124 -2.94 -7.47 -3.25
N ILE A 125 -2.07 -8.33 -2.73
CA ILE A 125 -1.33 -8.15 -1.48
C ILE A 125 0.15 -8.39 -1.76
N ILE A 126 0.99 -7.42 -1.44
CA ILE A 126 2.45 -7.50 -1.55
C ILE A 126 3.00 -7.89 -0.18
N ALA A 127 3.54 -9.09 -0.05
CA ALA A 127 4.15 -9.56 1.19
C ALA A 127 5.60 -9.08 1.28
N THR A 128 5.91 -8.18 2.22
CA THR A 128 7.24 -7.60 2.40
C THR A 128 8.00 -8.25 3.55
N GLY A 129 9.27 -7.87 3.73
CA GLY A 129 10.06 -8.20 4.91
C GLY A 129 10.06 -7.11 5.99
N GLU A 130 9.14 -6.15 5.91
CA GLU A 130 9.10 -5.02 6.85
C GLU A 130 8.88 -5.49 8.28
N SER A 131 9.77 -5.06 9.18
CA SER A 131 9.80 -5.51 10.56
C SER A 131 9.08 -4.56 11.52
N ALA A 132 8.82 -3.32 11.10
CA ALA A 132 8.03 -2.38 11.87
C ALA A 132 6.59 -2.90 12.06
N VAL A 133 6.02 -2.67 13.25
CA VAL A 133 4.65 -3.06 13.59
C VAL A 133 3.69 -1.98 13.12
N TYR A 134 2.46 -2.39 12.74
CA TYR A 134 1.45 -1.50 12.13
C TYR A 134 1.97 -0.84 10.86
N ALA A 135 2.81 -1.55 10.09
CA ALA A 135 3.44 -1.03 8.89
C ALA A 135 2.63 -1.34 7.61
N ASN A 136 1.48 -2.00 7.73
CA ASN A 136 0.57 -2.27 6.62
C ASN A 136 0.04 -0.96 6.01
N VAL A 137 0.06 -0.88 4.68
CA VAL A 137 -0.48 0.25 3.91
C VAL A 137 -1.43 -0.28 2.85
N MET A 138 -2.64 0.25 2.81
CA MET A 138 -3.60 -0.01 1.73
C MET A 138 -3.67 1.20 0.80
N LEU A 139 -3.59 0.97 -0.50
CA LEU A 139 -3.67 1.98 -1.55
C LEU A 139 -4.91 1.75 -2.41
N GLN A 140 -5.65 2.80 -2.71
CA GLN A 140 -6.77 2.79 -3.66
C GLN A 140 -6.39 3.50 -4.95
N LYS A 141 -6.58 2.82 -6.10
CA LYS A 141 -6.17 3.33 -7.41
C LYS A 141 -7.13 4.41 -7.93
N GLY A 142 -6.56 5.53 -8.34
CA GLY A 142 -7.26 6.61 -9.00
C GLY A 142 -7.45 6.43 -10.49
N VAL A 143 -7.82 7.53 -11.14
CA VAL A 143 -8.05 7.61 -12.58
C VAL A 143 -6.81 8.17 -13.26
N VAL A 144 -6.43 7.56 -14.40
CA VAL A 144 -5.48 8.17 -15.33
C VAL A 144 -6.28 8.99 -16.32
N VAL A 145 -6.22 10.32 -16.21
CA VAL A 145 -6.71 11.23 -17.25
C VAL A 145 -5.56 11.51 -18.20
N THR A 146 -5.77 11.29 -19.50
CA THR A 146 -4.82 11.75 -20.51
C THR A 146 -4.81 13.27 -20.52
N GLU A 147 -3.65 13.87 -20.34
CA GLU A 147 -3.41 15.28 -20.70
C GLU A 147 -3.60 15.52 -22.20
#